data_AF-A0A2W7N2B6-F1
#
_entry.id   AF-A0A2W7N2B6-F1
#
_cell.length_a   1.000
_cell.length_b   1.000
_cell.length_c   1.000
_cell.angle_alpha   90.00
_cell.angle_beta   90.00
_cell.angle_gamma   90.00
#
_symmetry.space_group_name_H-M   'P 1'
#
loop_
_entity.id
_entity.type
_entity.pdbx_description
1 polymer ?
#
loop_
_entity_poly.entity_id
_entity_poly.type
_entity_poly.pdbx_seq_one_letter_code
_entity_poly.pdbx_strand_id
1 'polypeptide(L)'
;MKLNEVRNELSVRGKNGIGFLFSAIVIWSIITIIFLQSIEINQKNTYMLFSTGLMFPLSVGISTLIKADWKLKNNPLGNLGLLLNLAQLIYFPILFWGIIKSPNDAIVFFAIITGAHFFPYGWFYNAKAFYVMAPVISVSIMFLGLYLNGDNLWLIPISITIFLFFLIFWLYLDYRRKMKGIDYPK
;
A
#
# COMPACT_ATOMS: atom_id res chain seq x y z
N MET A 1 -8.30 -6.33 27.74
CA MET A 1 -7.48 -6.96 26.69
C MET A 1 -6.19 -6.17 26.55
N LYS A 2 -5.01 -6.81 26.53
CA LYS A 2 -3.74 -6.08 26.36
C LYS A 2 -3.67 -5.57 24.92
N LEU A 3 -3.16 -4.35 24.70
CA LEU A 3 -3.13 -3.70 23.38
C LEU A 3 -2.56 -4.60 22.26
N ASN A 4 -1.50 -5.36 22.55
CA ASN A 4 -0.89 -6.25 21.55
C ASN A 4 -1.76 -7.47 21.22
N GLU A 5 -2.61 -7.94 22.14
CA GLU A 5 -3.58 -9.00 21.86
C GLU A 5 -4.61 -8.49 20.84
N VAL A 6 -5.13 -7.26 21.04
CA VAL A 6 -6.10 -6.61 20.14
C VAL A 6 -5.52 -6.47 18.73
N ARG A 7 -4.27 -6.01 18.65
CA ARG A 7 -3.55 -5.81 17.37
C ARG A 7 -3.23 -7.14 16.68
N ASN A 8 -2.88 -8.18 17.43
CA ASN A 8 -2.60 -9.51 16.88
C ASN A 8 -3.87 -10.21 16.39
N GLU A 9 -4.99 -10.10 17.12
CA GLU A 9 -6.29 -10.59 16.67
C GLU A 9 -6.70 -9.90 15.36
N LEU A 10 -6.56 -8.58 15.31
CA LEU A 10 -6.82 -7.76 14.12
C LEU A 10 -5.95 -8.21 12.93
N SER A 11 -4.66 -8.43 13.18
CA SER A 11 -3.67 -8.93 12.21
C SER A 11 -4.02 -10.31 11.65
N VAL A 12 -4.46 -11.24 12.49
CA VAL A 12 -4.87 -12.58 12.04
C VAL A 12 -6.17 -12.52 11.25
N ARG A 13 -7.21 -11.85 11.77
CA ARG A 13 -8.52 -11.75 11.11
C ARG A 13 -8.43 -11.04 9.76
N GLY A 14 -7.72 -9.92 9.71
CA GLY A 14 -7.51 -9.13 8.48
C GLY A 14 -6.39 -9.64 7.58
N LYS A 15 -5.71 -10.74 7.95
CA LYS A 15 -4.52 -11.29 7.26
C LYS A 15 -3.48 -10.21 6.94
N ASN A 16 -3.14 -9.38 7.93
CA ASN A 16 -2.21 -8.26 7.78
C ASN A 16 -2.56 -7.26 6.66
N GLY A 17 -3.83 -7.20 6.23
CA GLY A 17 -4.23 -6.32 5.12
C GLY A 17 -3.74 -6.79 3.74
N ILE A 18 -3.33 -8.05 3.59
CA ILE A 18 -2.82 -8.61 2.32
C ILE A 18 -3.81 -8.41 1.16
N GLY A 19 -5.12 -8.43 1.43
CA GLY A 19 -6.14 -8.14 0.41
C GLY A 19 -5.97 -6.77 -0.24
N PHE A 20 -5.71 -5.73 0.55
CA PHE A 20 -5.44 -4.37 0.05
C PHE A 20 -4.11 -4.29 -0.71
N LEU A 21 -3.07 -5.01 -0.25
CA LEU A 21 -1.77 -5.02 -0.92
C LEU A 21 -1.83 -5.70 -2.30
N PHE A 22 -2.60 -6.78 -2.44
CA PHE A 22 -2.85 -7.38 -3.75
C PHE A 22 -3.65 -6.44 -4.68
N SER A 23 -4.61 -5.70 -4.15
CA SER A 23 -5.29 -4.64 -4.93
C SER A 23 -4.33 -3.57 -5.38
N ALA A 24 -3.39 -3.17 -4.52
CA ALA A 24 -2.33 -2.25 -4.88
C ALA A 24 -1.44 -2.82 -6.00
N ILE A 25 -1.08 -4.11 -5.99
CA ILE A 25 -0.34 -4.74 -7.11
C ILE A 25 -1.09 -4.57 -8.43
N VAL A 26 -2.41 -4.80 -8.45
CA VAL A 26 -3.22 -4.62 -9.67
C VAL A 26 -3.16 -3.17 -10.14
N ILE A 27 -3.35 -2.21 -9.24
CA ILE A 27 -3.33 -0.78 -9.57
C ILE A 27 -1.96 -0.33 -10.05
N TRP A 28 -0.88 -0.70 -9.36
CA TRP A 28 0.49 -0.35 -9.76
C TRP A 28 0.91 -1.01 -11.08
N SER A 29 0.35 -2.18 -11.39
CA SER A 29 0.52 -2.80 -12.71
C SER A 29 -0.21 -2.01 -13.81
N ILE A 30 -1.44 -1.54 -13.55
CA ILE A 30 -2.15 -0.63 -14.46
C ILE A 30 -1.36 0.67 -14.66
N ILE A 31 -0.84 1.28 -13.59
CA ILE A 31 -0.01 2.49 -13.66
C ILE A 31 1.26 2.21 -14.48
N THR A 32 1.89 1.05 -14.32
CA THR A 32 3.05 0.67 -15.14
C THR A 32 2.69 0.65 -16.63
N ILE A 33 1.56 0.03 -16.99
CA ILE A 33 1.07 -0.03 -18.37
C ILE A 33 0.81 1.37 -18.92
N ILE A 34 0.20 2.27 -18.13
CA ILE A 34 -0.03 3.67 -18.49
C ILE A 34 1.29 4.39 -18.80
N PHE A 35 2.30 4.21 -17.94
CA PHE A 35 3.59 4.91 -18.09
C PHE A 35 4.45 4.36 -19.23
N LEU A 36 4.20 3.14 -19.69
CA LEU A 36 4.78 2.56 -20.91
C LEU A 36 4.21 3.16 -22.20
N GLN A 37 3.02 3.76 -22.16
CA GLN A 37 2.40 4.34 -23.37
C GLN A 37 3.11 5.62 -23.82
N SER A 38 3.11 5.87 -25.13
CA SER A 38 3.63 7.10 -25.76
C SER A 38 2.59 8.24 -25.75
N ILE A 39 2.02 8.53 -24.57
CA ILE A 39 1.06 9.62 -24.34
C ILE A 39 1.65 10.73 -23.47
N GLU A 40 1.02 11.89 -23.43
CA GLU A 40 1.51 13.04 -22.66
C GLU A 40 1.57 12.76 -21.15
N ILE A 41 2.55 13.35 -20.45
CA ILE A 41 2.73 13.15 -19.01
C ILE A 41 1.48 13.55 -18.20
N ASN A 42 0.78 14.61 -18.62
CA ASN A 42 -0.44 15.06 -17.96
C ASN A 42 -1.56 14.00 -18.05
N GLN A 43 -1.67 13.32 -19.20
CA GLN A 43 -2.61 12.21 -19.36
C GLN A 43 -2.18 11.01 -18.51
N LYS A 44 -0.88 10.68 -18.46
CA LYS A 44 -0.36 9.61 -17.58
C LYS A 44 -0.71 9.86 -16.11
N ASN A 45 -0.48 11.08 -15.62
CA ASN A 45 -0.80 11.48 -14.25
C ASN A 45 -2.31 11.43 -13.97
N THR A 46 -3.13 11.83 -14.93
CA THR A 46 -4.60 11.78 -14.81
C THR A 46 -5.10 10.34 -14.73
N TYR A 47 -4.64 9.46 -15.62
CA TYR A 47 -5.02 8.05 -15.63
C TYR A 47 -4.48 7.30 -14.41
N MET A 48 -3.27 7.64 -13.95
CA MET A 48 -2.72 7.15 -12.68
C MET A 48 -3.69 7.45 -11.53
N LEU A 49 -4.09 8.70 -11.34
CA LEU A 49 -5.03 9.08 -10.29
C LEU A 49 -6.37 8.38 -10.45
N PHE A 50 -6.92 8.33 -11.65
CA PHE A 50 -8.20 7.67 -11.91
C PHE A 50 -8.17 6.18 -11.55
N SER A 51 -7.08 5.48 -11.86
CA SER A 51 -6.91 4.05 -11.52
C SER A 51 -6.99 3.76 -10.02
N THR A 52 -6.64 4.73 -9.16
CA THR A 52 -6.70 4.56 -7.69
C THR A 52 -8.13 4.41 -7.16
N GLY A 53 -9.14 4.88 -7.92
CA GLY A 53 -10.55 4.68 -7.57
C GLY A 53 -10.97 3.21 -7.50
N LEU A 54 -10.20 2.31 -8.12
CA LEU A 54 -10.41 0.87 -8.06
C LEU A 54 -9.96 0.23 -6.73
N MET A 55 -9.23 0.96 -5.88
CA MET A 55 -8.61 0.39 -4.67
C MET A 55 -9.62 -0.28 -3.75
N PHE A 56 -10.68 0.44 -3.39
CA PHE A 56 -11.68 -0.08 -2.46
C PHE A 56 -12.49 -1.27 -3.01
N PRO A 57 -13.08 -1.21 -4.22
CA PRO A 57 -13.80 -2.37 -4.74
C PRO A 57 -12.90 -3.60 -4.93
N LEU A 58 -11.65 -3.40 -5.40
CA LEU A 58 -10.69 -4.50 -5.51
C LEU A 58 -10.32 -5.06 -4.13
N SER A 59 -10.12 -4.22 -3.10
CA SER A 59 -9.71 -4.70 -1.78
C SER A 59 -10.81 -5.51 -1.12
N VAL A 60 -12.07 -5.12 -1.29
CA VAL A 60 -13.23 -5.88 -0.82
C VAL A 60 -13.31 -7.23 -1.55
N GLY A 61 -13.19 -7.24 -2.87
CA GLY A 61 -13.23 -8.46 -3.68
C GLY A 61 -12.11 -9.45 -3.33
N ILE A 62 -10.86 -8.98 -3.29
CA ILE A 62 -9.70 -9.81 -2.98
C ILE A 62 -9.73 -10.27 -1.52
N SER A 63 -10.09 -9.40 -0.57
CA SER A 63 -10.21 -9.78 0.85
C SER A 63 -11.25 -10.88 1.04
N THR A 64 -12.36 -10.80 0.31
CA THR A 64 -13.40 -11.85 0.30
C THR A 64 -12.85 -13.16 -0.27
N LEU A 65 -12.12 -13.11 -1.39
CA LEU A 65 -11.51 -14.28 -2.02
C LEU A 65 -10.51 -14.98 -1.08
N ILE A 66 -9.65 -14.21 -0.40
CA ILE A 66 -8.66 -14.76 0.54
C ILE A 66 -9.26 -15.03 1.93
N LYS A 67 -10.56 -14.85 2.15
CA LYS A 67 -11.22 -15.00 3.47
C LYS A 67 -10.57 -14.15 4.57
N ALA A 68 -10.20 -12.91 4.25
CA ALA A 68 -9.77 -11.90 5.22
C ALA A 68 -10.99 -11.08 5.67
N ASP A 69 -11.13 -10.88 6.97
CA ASP A 69 -12.12 -9.95 7.51
C ASP A 69 -11.62 -8.51 7.35
N TRP A 70 -12.07 -7.85 6.30
CA TRP A 70 -11.72 -6.46 6.01
C TRP A 70 -12.53 -5.45 6.85
N LYS A 71 -13.67 -5.87 7.43
CA LYS A 71 -14.53 -5.00 8.25
C LYS A 71 -14.06 -4.96 9.70
N LEU A 72 -13.39 -6.02 10.17
CA LEU A 72 -12.83 -6.14 11.52
C LEU A 72 -13.85 -5.78 12.61
N LYS A 73 -15.12 -6.18 12.41
CA LYS A 73 -16.21 -5.86 13.33
C LYS A 73 -15.89 -6.37 14.73
N ASN A 74 -16.32 -5.63 15.75
CA ASN A 74 -16.12 -5.97 17.17
C ASN A 74 -14.66 -5.93 17.67
N ASN A 75 -13.68 -5.58 16.82
CA ASN A 75 -12.35 -5.23 17.30
C ASN A 75 -12.32 -3.72 17.62
N PRO A 76 -11.86 -3.29 18.81
CA PRO A 76 -11.88 -1.88 19.21
C PRO A 76 -10.98 -0.99 18.35
N LEU A 77 -10.04 -1.56 17.58
CA LEU A 77 -9.20 -0.84 16.62
C LEU A 77 -9.71 -0.96 15.17
N GLY A 78 -10.80 -1.67 14.90
CA GLY A 78 -11.26 -1.95 13.53
C GLY A 78 -11.45 -0.69 12.68
N ASN A 79 -12.06 0.36 13.25
CA ASN A 79 -12.31 1.63 12.55
C ASN A 79 -11.02 2.43 12.25
N LEU A 80 -9.93 2.17 12.98
CA LEU A 80 -8.67 2.87 12.78
C LEU A 80 -8.07 2.55 11.41
N GLY A 81 -8.30 1.36 10.85
CA GLY A 81 -7.84 1.02 9.51
C GLY A 81 -8.42 1.93 8.43
N LEU A 82 -9.68 2.34 8.57
CA LEU A 82 -10.30 3.31 7.64
C LEU A 82 -9.67 4.70 7.81
N LEU A 83 -9.48 5.15 9.05
CA LEU A 83 -8.84 6.44 9.34
C LEU A 83 -7.40 6.51 8.79
N LEU A 84 -6.64 5.42 8.90
CA LEU A 84 -5.31 5.33 8.31
C LEU A 84 -5.38 5.49 6.79
N ASN A 85 -6.24 4.75 6.09
CA ASN A 85 -6.40 4.91 4.64
C ASN A 85 -6.81 6.35 4.25
N LEU A 86 -7.72 6.98 5.00
CA LEU A 86 -8.12 8.38 4.77
C LEU A 86 -6.97 9.35 5.03
N ALA A 87 -6.08 9.06 5.98
CA ALA A 87 -4.90 9.89 6.24
C ALA A 87 -3.95 9.95 5.04
N GLN A 88 -3.95 8.94 4.16
CA GLN A 88 -3.17 9.00 2.91
C GLN A 88 -3.66 10.12 1.97
N LEU A 89 -4.95 10.44 1.99
CA LEU A 89 -5.53 11.51 1.15
C LEU A 89 -5.04 12.90 1.58
N ILE A 90 -4.58 13.06 2.82
CA ILE A 90 -4.02 14.33 3.34
C ILE A 90 -2.72 14.69 2.61
N TYR A 91 -2.04 13.72 1.97
CA TYR A 91 -0.86 13.98 1.13
C TYR A 91 -1.20 14.39 -0.32
N PHE A 92 -2.47 14.39 -0.72
CA PHE A 92 -2.84 14.77 -2.09
C PHE A 92 -2.48 16.22 -2.46
N PRO A 93 -2.50 17.22 -1.56
CA PRO A 93 -2.04 18.56 -1.88
C PRO A 93 -0.59 18.60 -2.40
N ILE A 94 0.35 17.84 -1.80
CA ILE A 94 1.74 17.80 -2.29
C ILE A 94 1.83 17.04 -3.61
N LEU A 95 1.00 16.01 -3.81
CA LEU A 95 0.91 15.30 -5.09
C LEU A 95 0.39 16.22 -6.21
N PHE A 96 -0.69 16.96 -5.98
CA PHE A 96 -1.23 17.91 -6.95
C PHE A 96 -0.26 19.04 -7.24
N TRP A 97 0.42 19.56 -6.21
CA TRP A 97 1.51 20.52 -6.40
C TRP A 97 2.60 19.96 -7.31
N GLY A 98 2.99 18.70 -7.10
CA GLY A 98 3.92 17.97 -7.97
C GLY A 98 3.41 17.85 -9.41
N ILE A 99 2.16 17.43 -9.62
CA ILE A 99 1.56 17.36 -10.96
C ILE A 99 1.61 18.71 -11.69
N ILE A 100 1.41 19.82 -10.98
CA ILE A 100 1.39 21.17 -11.55
C ILE A 100 2.81 21.70 -11.81
N LYS A 101 3.76 21.49 -10.88
CA LYS A 101 5.08 22.12 -10.91
C LYS A 101 6.19 21.23 -11.46
N SER A 102 6.10 19.93 -11.26
CA SER A 102 7.01 18.93 -11.83
C SER A 102 6.25 17.66 -12.23
N PRO A 103 5.51 17.68 -13.35
CA PRO A 103 4.63 16.58 -13.74
C PRO A 103 5.36 15.25 -13.94
N ASN A 104 6.64 15.27 -14.33
CA ASN A 104 7.46 14.06 -14.46
C ASN A 104 7.80 13.42 -13.10
N ASP A 105 7.90 14.22 -12.03
CA ASP A 105 8.22 13.72 -10.68
C ASP A 105 6.97 13.31 -9.89
N ALA A 106 5.77 13.62 -10.37
CA ALA A 106 4.51 13.31 -9.68
C ALA A 106 4.37 11.81 -9.34
N ILE A 107 4.82 10.92 -10.24
CA ILE A 107 4.82 9.46 -10.02
C ILE A 107 5.78 9.06 -8.89
N VAL A 108 6.91 9.76 -8.75
CA VAL A 108 7.88 9.56 -7.66
C VAL A 108 7.25 9.96 -6.34
N PHE A 109 6.63 11.15 -6.27
CA PHE A 109 5.92 11.58 -5.06
C PHE A 109 4.82 10.61 -4.66
N PHE A 110 4.02 10.17 -5.63
CA PHE A 110 2.93 9.23 -5.36
C PHE A 110 3.44 7.88 -4.84
N ALA A 111 4.52 7.36 -5.41
CA ALA A 111 5.17 6.14 -4.97
C ALA A 111 5.82 6.27 -3.58
N ILE A 112 6.48 7.40 -3.27
CA ILE A 112 7.05 7.69 -1.95
C ILE A 112 5.95 7.77 -0.88
N ILE A 113 4.85 8.50 -1.15
CA ILE A 113 3.70 8.61 -0.25
C ILE A 113 3.14 7.22 0.04
N THR A 114 2.97 6.40 -1.00
CA THR A 114 2.47 5.03 -0.86
C THR A 114 3.39 4.16 0.00
N GLY A 115 4.70 4.19 -0.25
CA GLY A 115 5.69 3.47 0.56
C GLY A 115 5.68 3.91 2.03
N ALA A 116 5.70 5.23 2.27
CA ALA A 116 5.73 5.80 3.61
C ALA A 116 4.44 5.49 4.40
N HIS A 117 3.30 5.46 3.70
CA HIS A 117 2.00 5.18 4.29
C HIS A 117 1.90 3.78 4.90
N PHE A 118 2.78 2.86 4.52
CA PHE A 118 2.86 1.55 5.14
C PHE A 118 3.37 1.57 6.60
N PHE A 119 4.06 2.63 7.03
CA PHE A 119 4.69 2.67 8.36
C PHE A 119 3.67 2.57 9.53
N PRO A 120 2.56 3.34 9.56
CA PRO A 120 1.49 3.16 10.55
C PRO A 120 0.94 1.74 10.65
N TYR A 121 0.93 0.98 9.54
CA TYR A 121 0.43 -0.39 9.53
C TYR A 121 1.32 -1.37 10.30
N GLY A 122 2.61 -1.03 10.50
CA GLY A 122 3.48 -1.78 11.42
C GLY A 122 2.97 -1.72 12.85
N TRP A 123 2.44 -0.56 13.25
CA TRP A 123 1.75 -0.43 14.52
C TRP A 123 0.39 -1.14 14.44
N PHE A 124 -0.47 -0.78 13.48
CA PHE A 124 -1.83 -1.30 13.40
C PHE A 124 -1.93 -2.83 13.46
N TYR A 125 -1.11 -3.51 12.66
CA TYR A 125 -1.08 -4.97 12.58
C TYR A 125 -0.03 -5.63 13.51
N ASN A 126 0.72 -4.85 14.29
CA ASN A 126 1.86 -5.34 15.07
C ASN A 126 2.83 -6.18 14.22
N ALA A 127 3.19 -5.68 13.04
CA ALA A 127 3.92 -6.43 12.02
C ALA A 127 5.21 -5.68 11.61
N LYS A 128 6.38 -6.25 11.94
CA LYS A 128 7.69 -5.64 11.69
C LYS A 128 7.95 -5.35 10.20
N ALA A 129 7.39 -6.17 9.31
CA ALA A 129 7.58 -6.04 7.87
C ALA A 129 7.19 -4.63 7.37
N PHE A 130 6.10 -4.06 7.86
CA PHE A 130 5.67 -2.72 7.49
C PHE A 130 6.65 -1.63 7.93
N TYR A 131 7.16 -1.70 9.17
CA TYR A 131 8.13 -0.73 9.68
C TYR A 131 9.44 -0.72 8.89
N VAL A 132 9.85 -1.88 8.39
CA VAL A 132 11.10 -2.02 7.60
C VAL A 132 10.85 -1.63 6.15
N MET A 133 9.79 -2.15 5.53
CA MET A 133 9.54 -1.94 4.10
C MET A 133 9.10 -0.51 3.79
N ALA A 134 8.44 0.19 4.70
CA ALA A 134 8.03 1.58 4.45
C ALA A 134 9.22 2.51 4.11
N PRO A 135 10.25 2.65 4.96
CA PRO A 135 11.42 3.47 4.62
C PRO A 135 12.23 2.88 3.48
N VAL A 136 12.35 1.54 3.36
CA VAL A 136 13.04 0.91 2.22
C VAL A 136 12.41 1.32 0.90
N ILE A 137 11.09 1.19 0.77
CA ILE A 137 10.36 1.57 -0.45
C ILE A 137 10.54 3.07 -0.73
N SER A 138 10.27 3.93 0.25
CA SER A 138 10.35 5.38 0.05
C SER A 138 11.75 5.84 -0.35
N VAL A 139 12.81 5.36 0.32
CA VAL A 139 14.19 5.74 0.03
C VAL A 139 14.65 5.16 -1.31
N SER A 140 14.33 3.90 -1.62
CA SER A 140 14.65 3.30 -2.93
C SER A 140 13.99 4.04 -4.08
N ILE A 141 12.71 4.43 -3.94
CA ILE A 141 12.00 5.20 -4.96
C ILE A 141 12.58 6.61 -5.11
N MET A 142 12.98 7.26 -4.01
CA MET A 142 13.66 8.55 -4.08
C MET A 142 14.95 8.46 -4.91
N PHE A 143 15.83 7.51 -4.60
CA PHE A 143 17.07 7.32 -5.37
C PHE A 143 16.81 6.94 -6.82
N LEU A 144 15.81 6.09 -7.07
CA LEU A 144 15.42 5.73 -8.43
C LEU A 144 14.90 6.95 -9.21
N GLY A 145 14.04 7.77 -8.61
CA GLY A 145 13.55 9.01 -9.22
C GLY A 145 14.67 9.99 -9.58
N LEU A 146 15.62 10.19 -8.67
CA LEU A 146 16.80 11.02 -8.91
C LEU A 146 17.67 10.49 -10.05
N TYR A 147 17.87 9.17 -10.12
CA TYR A 147 18.65 8.54 -11.17
C TYR A 147 17.98 8.63 -12.54
N LEU A 148 16.65 8.46 -12.58
CA LEU A 148 15.87 8.48 -13.83
C LEU A 148 15.73 9.88 -14.42
N ASN A 149 15.71 10.94 -13.60
CA ASN A 149 15.68 12.33 -14.03
C ASN A 149 14.60 12.63 -15.11
N GLY A 150 13.42 12.03 -14.97
CA GLY A 150 12.29 12.19 -15.91
C GLY A 150 12.20 11.14 -17.03
N ASP A 151 13.22 10.30 -17.20
CA ASP A 151 13.24 9.24 -18.22
C ASP A 151 12.75 7.89 -17.67
N ASN A 152 12.24 7.02 -18.55
CA ASN A 152 11.83 5.65 -18.21
C ASN A 152 10.95 5.54 -16.94
N LEU A 153 10.05 6.51 -16.73
CA LEU A 153 9.26 6.67 -15.51
C LEU A 153 8.39 5.44 -15.15
N TRP A 154 8.14 4.53 -16.08
CA TRP A 154 7.49 3.24 -15.83
C TRP A 154 8.28 2.33 -14.87
N LEU A 155 9.58 2.59 -14.68
CA LEU A 155 10.42 1.88 -13.70
C LEU A 155 10.00 2.16 -12.24
N ILE A 156 9.37 3.32 -11.97
CA ILE A 156 8.85 3.66 -10.64
C ILE A 156 7.68 2.75 -10.23
N PRO A 157 6.57 2.67 -10.98
CA PRO A 157 5.42 1.84 -10.62
C PRO A 157 5.73 0.34 -10.64
N ILE A 158 6.57 -0.16 -11.56
CA ILE A 158 6.98 -1.57 -11.55
C ILE A 158 7.82 -1.92 -10.32
N SER A 159 8.68 -0.99 -9.86
CA SER A 159 9.44 -1.17 -8.62
C SER A 159 8.53 -1.26 -7.40
N ILE A 160 7.46 -0.45 -7.34
CA ILE A 160 6.44 -0.59 -6.30
C ILE A 160 5.79 -1.97 -6.33
N THR A 161 5.39 -2.46 -7.51
CA THR A 161 4.83 -3.81 -7.66
C THR A 161 5.78 -4.88 -7.11
N ILE A 162 7.07 -4.82 -7.45
CA ILE A 162 8.09 -5.75 -6.94
C ILE A 162 8.21 -5.67 -5.42
N PHE A 163 8.29 -4.47 -4.84
CA PHE A 163 8.34 -4.29 -3.39
C PHE A 163 7.08 -4.80 -2.68
N LEU A 164 5.91 -4.63 -3.29
CA LEU A 164 4.65 -5.15 -2.75
C LEU A 164 4.65 -6.68 -2.69
N PHE A 165 5.21 -7.38 -3.68
CA PHE A 165 5.37 -8.84 -3.61
C PHE A 165 6.26 -9.26 -2.43
N PHE A 166 7.39 -8.58 -2.22
CA PHE A 166 8.26 -8.84 -1.07
C PHE A 166 7.56 -8.56 0.27
N LEU A 167 6.83 -7.45 0.37
CA LEU A 167 6.07 -7.09 1.56
C LEU A 167 4.97 -8.11 1.86
N ILE A 168 4.18 -8.51 0.85
CA ILE A 168 3.13 -9.54 1.00
C ILE A 168 3.71 -10.86 1.47
N PHE A 169 4.82 -11.30 0.87
CA PHE A 169 5.49 -12.54 1.28
C PHE A 169 5.88 -12.49 2.76
N TRP A 170 6.53 -11.40 3.21
CA TRP A 170 6.92 -11.25 4.60
C TRP A 170 5.72 -11.17 5.55
N LEU A 171 4.67 -10.42 5.19
CA LEU A 171 3.44 -10.33 5.97
C LEU A 171 2.68 -11.65 6.05
N TYR A 172 2.75 -12.47 5.00
CA TYR A 172 2.18 -13.81 5.01
C TYR A 172 2.89 -14.70 6.04
N LEU A 173 4.23 -14.67 6.08
CA LEU A 173 5.00 -15.40 7.10
C LEU A 173 4.67 -14.91 8.52
N ASP A 174 4.58 -13.59 8.73
CA ASP A 174 4.20 -13.00 10.01
C ASP A 174 2.78 -13.42 10.45
N TYR A 175 1.81 -13.39 9.53
CA TYR A 175 0.46 -13.87 9.75
C TYR A 175 0.45 -15.35 10.16
N ARG A 176 1.15 -16.22 9.43
CA ARG A 176 1.21 -17.66 9.73
C ARG A 176 1.83 -17.92 11.11
N ARG A 177 2.82 -17.13 11.51
CA ARG A 177 3.42 -17.19 12.85
C ARG A 177 2.42 -16.78 13.93
N LYS A 178 1.72 -15.66 13.75
CA LYS A 178 0.71 -15.18 14.72
C LYS A 178 -0.45 -16.15 14.88
N MET A 179 -0.96 -16.72 13.79
CA MET A 179 -2.02 -17.72 13.88
C MET A 179 -1.65 -18.93 14.74
N LYS A 180 -0.40 -19.39 14.69
CA LYS A 180 0.06 -20.53 15.50
C LYS A 180 0.21 -20.19 16.98
N GLY A 181 0.38 -18.90 17.31
CA GLY A 181 0.58 -18.41 18.68
C GLY A 181 -0.69 -17.88 19.34
N ILE A 182 -1.83 -17.88 18.65
CA ILE A 182 -3.14 -17.54 19.23
C ILE A 182 -3.87 -18.85 19.48
N ASP A 183 -3.95 -19.27 20.75
CA ASP A 183 -4.96 -20.25 21.16
C ASP A 183 -6.33 -19.58 21.01
N TYR A 184 -7.01 -19.91 19.92
CA TYR A 184 -8.45 -19.66 19.85
C TYR A 184 -9.12 -20.63 20.83
N PRO A 185 -9.91 -20.15 21.82
CA PRO A 185 -10.93 -21.01 22.37
C PRO A 185 -11.84 -21.39 21.19
N LYS A 186 -11.96 -22.69 20.94
CA LYS A 186 -12.92 -23.23 19.99
C LYS A 186 -14.35 -22.85 20.42
#